data_AF-A0A1Z9YE57-F1
#
_entry.id   AF-A0A1Z9YE57-F1
#
_cell.length_a   1.000
_cell.length_b   1.000
_cell.length_c   1.000
_cell.angle_alpha   90.00
_cell.angle_beta   90.00
_cell.angle_gamma   90.00
#
_symmetry.space_group_name_H-M   'P 1'
#
loop_
_entity.id
_entity.type
_entity.pdbx_description
1 polymer ?
#
loop_
_entity_poly.entity_id
_entity_poly.type
_entity_poly.pdbx_seq_one_letter_code
_entity_poly.pdbx_strand_id
1 'polypeptide(L)'
;MKLSQYFLPVLKETPAEATILSHQYMLRAGMIRQNGAGIYSWLPLGLKVLRKIETIVREEMDRAGAVELLMPTIQQAELWQESGRYDDYGKEMLRITDRHDREMLFGPTNEEMITDIFRSYVRSYKQLPLNLYHIQWKFRDEIRPRFGVMRGREFLMKDAYSFDIDADSARRSYQKMFCAYLNAFDRMGLTAIPMRADTGPIGGDLSHEFIILADTGESAVFCDKALLDLPVPGPDFDFEGDLEAELSKRTQYYAATEEMHVEAEFEGIPAERQVSARGIEVGHIFNFGTKYSAPMKADIMNAEGKSVPVQMGSYGIGVSRLVGGIIEASHDDKGIIWPKSVSPFDVGIVTVKAKDPTIQTAGADAYQTLYNAGFDVLYDDRDASPGVKLSTMELIGLPYVLVIGPKGLEKGVVEVKTRADGSSEEMSMDAAHNLLKANA
;
A
#
# COMPACT_ATOMS: atom_id res chain seq x y z
N MET A 1 21.55 2.63 11.43
CA MET A 1 21.28 1.44 12.28
C MET A 1 22.42 0.44 12.17
N LYS A 2 22.99 -0.03 13.28
CA LYS A 2 23.94 -1.16 13.30
C LYS A 2 23.18 -2.48 13.41
N LEU A 3 23.52 -3.47 12.59
CA LEU A 3 22.78 -4.73 12.52
C LEU A 3 22.95 -5.57 13.79
N SER A 4 24.08 -5.45 14.51
CA SER A 4 24.28 -6.04 15.83
C SER A 4 23.29 -5.56 16.89
N GLN A 5 22.65 -4.40 16.66
CA GLN A 5 21.68 -3.76 17.55
C GLN A 5 20.25 -3.80 16.98
N TYR A 6 20.04 -4.46 15.83
CA TYR A 6 18.78 -4.50 15.13
C TYR A 6 18.21 -5.92 15.13
N PHE A 7 16.92 -6.06 15.44
CA PHE A 7 16.27 -7.37 15.45
C PHE A 7 15.86 -7.77 14.02
N LEU A 8 16.70 -8.59 13.38
CA LEU A 8 16.50 -9.10 12.02
C LEU A 8 16.71 -10.63 11.97
N PRO A 9 15.68 -11.43 12.31
CA PRO A 9 15.78 -12.88 12.39
C PRO A 9 15.63 -13.54 11.01
N VAL A 10 16.64 -13.39 10.14
CA VAL A 10 16.61 -14.01 8.80
C VAL A 10 16.58 -15.53 8.85
N LEU A 11 15.80 -16.15 7.95
CA LEU A 11 15.69 -17.60 7.82
C LEU A 11 16.40 -18.11 6.56
N LYS A 12 17.13 -19.21 6.72
CA LYS A 12 17.81 -19.87 5.58
C LYS A 12 16.82 -20.60 4.69
N GLU A 13 15.89 -21.31 5.30
CA GLU A 13 14.89 -22.13 4.61
C GLU A 13 13.55 -21.42 4.58
N THR A 14 12.81 -21.65 3.49
CA THR A 14 11.44 -21.18 3.34
C THR A 14 10.51 -22.00 4.23
N PRO A 15 9.69 -21.37 5.08
CA PRO A 15 8.67 -22.08 5.85
C PRO A 15 7.65 -22.76 4.94
N ALA A 16 7.30 -24.02 5.24
CA ALA A 16 6.48 -24.88 4.36
C ALA A 16 5.04 -24.35 4.16
N GLU A 17 4.55 -23.53 5.08
CA GLU A 17 3.24 -22.89 5.04
C GLU A 17 3.14 -21.74 4.03
N ALA A 18 4.26 -21.25 3.50
CA ALA A 18 4.28 -20.10 2.60
C ALA A 18 4.26 -20.53 1.12
N THR A 19 3.12 -20.32 0.46
CA THR A 19 2.88 -20.80 -0.91
C THR A 19 3.18 -19.79 -2.01
N ILE A 20 3.29 -18.50 -1.70
CA ILE A 20 3.60 -17.43 -2.67
C ILE A 20 4.88 -16.70 -2.27
N LEU A 21 5.57 -16.11 -3.26
CA LEU A 21 6.93 -15.59 -3.10
C LEU A 21 7.01 -14.44 -2.11
N SER A 22 6.05 -13.51 -2.13
CA SER A 22 5.96 -12.43 -1.14
C SER A 22 5.88 -12.95 0.30
N HIS A 23 5.00 -13.93 0.57
CA HIS A 23 4.89 -14.52 1.90
C HIS A 23 6.19 -15.23 2.31
N GLN A 24 6.80 -15.99 1.40
CA GLN A 24 8.08 -16.66 1.65
C GLN A 24 9.19 -15.66 1.97
N TYR A 25 9.32 -14.60 1.18
CA TYR A 25 10.35 -13.59 1.37
C TYR A 25 10.13 -12.75 2.63
N MET A 26 8.89 -12.36 2.95
CA MET A 26 8.61 -11.62 4.18
C MET A 26 8.96 -12.42 5.44
N LEU A 27 8.72 -13.74 5.44
CA LEU A 27 9.16 -14.62 6.53
C LEU A 27 10.69 -14.76 6.56
N ARG A 28 11.31 -15.06 5.42
CA ARG A 28 12.76 -15.27 5.32
C ARG A 28 13.57 -14.03 5.63
N ALA A 29 13.11 -12.85 5.21
CA ALA A 29 13.73 -11.57 5.49
C ALA A 29 13.47 -11.07 6.93
N GLY A 30 12.72 -11.83 7.75
CA GLY A 30 12.40 -11.44 9.12
C GLY A 30 11.56 -10.16 9.19
N MET A 31 10.61 -9.99 8.26
CA MET A 31 9.70 -8.84 8.21
C MET A 31 8.41 -9.06 9.00
N ILE A 32 7.91 -10.30 9.02
CA ILE A 32 6.68 -10.66 9.72
C ILE A 32 6.85 -11.98 10.49
N ARG A 33 6.00 -12.18 11.49
CA ARG A 33 5.85 -13.45 12.20
C ARG A 33 4.37 -13.73 12.41
N GLN A 34 3.92 -14.93 12.08
CA GLN A 34 2.54 -15.33 12.30
C GLN A 34 2.28 -15.62 13.79
N ASN A 35 1.19 -15.06 14.34
CA ASN A 35 0.72 -15.30 15.72
C ASN A 35 -0.60 -16.07 15.77
N GLY A 36 -1.39 -16.02 14.70
CA GLY A 36 -2.60 -16.81 14.49
C GLY A 36 -2.88 -16.93 12.99
N ALA A 37 -3.86 -17.75 12.58
CA ALA A 37 -4.28 -17.82 11.17
C ALA A 37 -4.63 -16.39 10.67
N GLY A 38 -3.93 -15.89 9.66
CA GLY A 38 -4.12 -14.55 9.11
C GLY A 38 -3.77 -13.37 10.03
N ILE A 39 -3.04 -13.57 11.14
CA ILE A 39 -2.68 -12.52 12.09
C ILE A 39 -1.16 -12.51 12.26
N TYR A 40 -0.54 -11.36 12.00
CA TYR A 40 0.91 -11.23 11.88
C TYR A 40 1.45 -10.10 12.75
N SER A 41 2.52 -10.37 13.49
CA SER A 41 3.39 -9.34 14.04
C SER A 41 4.29 -8.77 12.95
N TRP A 42 4.36 -7.45 12.87
CA TRP A 42 5.30 -6.73 12.00
C TRP A 42 6.63 -6.54 12.73
N LEU A 43 7.66 -7.23 12.26
CA LEU A 43 9.01 -7.12 12.79
C LEU A 43 9.68 -5.83 12.29
N PRO A 44 10.79 -5.35 12.89
CA PRO A 44 11.32 -4.02 12.63
C PRO A 44 11.53 -3.67 11.17
N LEU A 45 12.01 -4.61 10.35
CA LEU A 45 12.24 -4.38 8.91
C LEU A 45 10.91 -4.18 8.18
N GLY A 46 9.95 -5.09 8.40
CA GLY A 46 8.61 -5.02 7.80
C GLY A 46 7.84 -3.78 8.24
N LEU A 47 7.94 -3.42 9.52
CA LEU A 47 7.30 -2.22 10.07
C LEU A 47 7.85 -0.93 9.43
N LYS A 48 9.15 -0.86 9.12
CA LYS A 48 9.73 0.31 8.46
C LYS A 48 9.19 0.46 7.03
N VAL A 49 9.04 -0.64 6.28
CA VAL A 49 8.38 -0.63 4.95
C VAL A 49 6.91 -0.21 5.07
N LEU A 50 6.16 -0.82 6.00
CA LEU A 50 4.75 -0.50 6.22
C LEU A 50 4.54 1.00 6.47
N ARG A 51 5.41 1.61 7.30
CA ARG A 51 5.38 3.05 7.58
C ARG A 51 5.72 3.92 6.37
N LYS A 52 6.68 3.52 5.52
CA LYS A 52 6.98 4.26 4.28
C LYS A 52 5.79 4.25 3.32
N ILE A 53 5.12 3.11 3.16
CA ILE A 53 3.88 2.99 2.38
C ILE A 53 2.80 3.89 2.99
N GLU A 54 2.60 3.82 4.30
CA GLU A 54 1.64 4.66 5.03
C GLU A 54 1.88 6.17 4.78
N THR A 55 3.13 6.62 4.84
CA THR A 55 3.52 8.01 4.56
C THR A 55 3.16 8.42 3.13
N ILE A 56 3.49 7.61 2.12
CA ILE A 56 3.15 7.91 0.72
C ILE A 56 1.62 8.03 0.55
N VAL A 57 0.86 7.09 1.11
CA VAL A 57 -0.61 7.11 1.03
C VAL A 57 -1.15 8.39 1.68
N ARG A 58 -0.68 8.73 2.89
CA ARG A 58 -1.09 9.94 3.62
C ARG A 58 -0.85 11.21 2.81
N GLU A 59 0.36 11.39 2.30
CA GLU A 59 0.74 12.56 1.50
C GLU A 59 -0.13 12.72 0.24
N GLU A 60 -0.53 11.61 -0.38
CA GLU A 60 -1.39 11.61 -1.57
C GLU A 60 -2.84 11.96 -1.24
N MET A 61 -3.34 11.50 -0.10
CA MET A 61 -4.67 11.85 0.39
C MET A 61 -4.73 13.33 0.79
N ASP A 62 -3.71 13.82 1.50
CA ASP A 62 -3.61 15.22 1.92
C ASP A 62 -3.50 16.15 0.70
N ARG A 63 -2.70 15.79 -0.31
CA ARG A 63 -2.58 16.57 -1.55
C ARG A 63 -3.90 16.64 -2.32
N ALA A 64 -4.70 15.59 -2.27
CA ALA A 64 -6.04 15.55 -2.86
C ALA A 64 -7.11 16.33 -2.05
N GLY A 65 -6.74 16.86 -0.87
CA GLY A 65 -7.61 17.64 0.00
C GLY A 65 -8.46 16.80 0.96
N ALA A 66 -8.16 15.51 1.12
CA ALA A 66 -8.76 14.70 2.18
C ALA A 66 -8.12 15.03 3.54
N VAL A 67 -8.88 14.87 4.63
CA VAL A 67 -8.45 15.25 5.97
C VAL A 67 -8.38 14.03 6.88
N GLU A 68 -7.21 13.80 7.49
CA GLU A 68 -6.99 12.67 8.37
C GLU A 68 -7.69 12.85 9.74
N LEU A 69 -8.34 11.79 10.20
CA LEU A 69 -8.82 11.58 11.56
C LEU A 69 -8.49 10.14 11.99
N LEU A 70 -8.89 9.73 13.18
CA LEU A 70 -8.71 8.34 13.62
C LEU A 70 -9.95 7.81 14.33
N MET A 71 -10.62 6.84 13.71
CA MET A 71 -11.75 6.13 14.31
C MET A 71 -11.28 4.92 15.13
N PRO A 72 -12.05 4.51 16.18
CA PRO A 72 -11.74 3.32 16.96
C PRO A 72 -11.88 2.02 16.15
N THR A 73 -11.14 0.99 16.57
CA THR A 73 -11.27 -0.37 16.02
C THR A 73 -12.53 -1.09 16.50
N ILE A 74 -13.01 -0.78 17.71
CA ILE A 74 -14.24 -1.34 18.27
C ILE A 74 -15.41 -0.42 17.99
N GLN A 75 -16.49 -0.97 17.44
CA GLN A 75 -17.71 -0.24 17.08
C GLN A 75 -18.92 -0.83 17.81
N GLN A 76 -19.91 0.00 18.11
CA GLN A 76 -21.18 -0.41 18.69
C GLN A 76 -22.06 -1.09 17.63
N ALA A 77 -22.74 -2.18 17.98
CA ALA A 77 -23.58 -2.92 17.04
C ALA A 77 -24.79 -2.10 16.57
N GLU A 78 -25.35 -1.23 17.42
CA GLU A 78 -26.51 -0.39 17.13
C GLU A 78 -26.28 0.46 15.87
N LEU A 79 -25.05 0.93 15.67
CA LEU A 79 -24.68 1.72 14.53
C LEU A 79 -24.79 0.96 13.19
N TRP A 80 -24.46 -0.33 13.22
CA TRP A 80 -24.57 -1.23 12.07
C TRP A 80 -26.00 -1.75 11.88
N GLN A 81 -26.79 -1.76 12.95
CA GLN A 81 -28.22 -2.04 12.87
C GLN A 81 -28.96 -0.89 12.20
N GLU A 82 -28.57 0.37 12.43
CA GLU A 82 -29.14 1.54 11.74
C GLU A 82 -28.98 1.47 10.21
N SER A 83 -27.83 1.00 9.71
CA SER A 83 -27.60 0.82 8.26
C SER A 83 -28.21 -0.47 7.70
N GLY A 84 -28.65 -1.38 8.57
CA GLY A 84 -29.10 -2.73 8.22
C GLY A 84 -27.97 -3.73 7.98
N ARG A 85 -26.69 -3.34 8.05
CA ARG A 85 -25.55 -4.21 7.70
C ARG A 85 -25.11 -5.16 8.79
N TYR A 86 -25.61 -5.02 10.02
CA TYR A 86 -25.16 -5.86 11.14
C TYR A 86 -25.28 -7.36 10.86
N ASP A 87 -26.43 -7.80 10.33
CA ASP A 87 -26.65 -9.21 9.96
C ASP A 87 -26.25 -9.53 8.52
N ASP A 88 -26.42 -8.58 7.60
CA ASP A 88 -26.10 -8.76 6.18
C ASP A 88 -24.59 -8.96 5.92
N TYR A 89 -23.70 -8.46 6.80
CA TYR A 89 -22.24 -8.68 6.66
C TYR A 89 -21.84 -10.15 6.83
N GLY A 90 -22.66 -10.94 7.53
CA GLY A 90 -22.44 -12.37 7.72
C GLY A 90 -21.24 -12.70 8.62
N LYS A 91 -20.65 -13.87 8.38
CA LYS A 91 -19.67 -14.50 9.29
C LYS A 91 -18.28 -13.87 9.28
N GLU A 92 -17.98 -13.00 8.32
CA GLU A 92 -16.72 -12.27 8.29
C GLU A 92 -16.65 -11.14 9.34
N MET A 93 -17.80 -10.76 9.92
CA MET A 93 -17.85 -9.79 11.00
C MET A 93 -17.45 -10.42 12.34
N LEU A 94 -16.35 -9.94 12.93
CA LEU A 94 -15.96 -10.33 14.29
C LEU A 94 -16.81 -9.59 15.33
N ARG A 95 -17.87 -10.23 15.81
CA ARG A 95 -18.74 -9.73 16.88
C ARG A 95 -18.11 -9.97 18.26
N ILE A 96 -18.29 -9.01 19.16
CA ILE A 96 -17.71 -8.98 20.51
C ILE A 96 -18.81 -8.58 21.50
N THR A 97 -18.84 -9.21 22.67
CA THR A 97 -19.72 -8.80 23.78
C THR A 97 -18.86 -8.35 24.94
N ASP A 98 -19.13 -7.17 25.49
CA ASP A 98 -18.40 -6.68 26.67
C ASP A 98 -18.91 -7.31 27.98
N ARG A 99 -18.30 -6.91 29.11
CA ARG A 99 -18.67 -7.38 30.45
C ARG A 99 -20.04 -6.91 30.96
N HIS A 100 -20.71 -6.05 30.20
CA HIS A 100 -22.03 -5.49 30.46
C HIS A 100 -23.07 -5.96 29.42
N ASP A 101 -22.75 -7.02 28.68
CA ASP A 101 -23.59 -7.61 27.65
C ASP A 101 -23.90 -6.65 26.49
N ARG A 102 -23.03 -5.65 26.24
CA ARG A 102 -23.16 -4.76 25.08
C ARG A 102 -22.61 -5.42 23.84
N GLU A 103 -23.40 -5.38 22.76
CA GLU A 103 -23.01 -5.91 21.46
C GLU A 103 -22.10 -4.91 20.74
N MET A 104 -20.92 -5.39 20.37
CA MET A 104 -19.91 -4.63 19.65
C MET A 104 -19.32 -5.48 18.54
N LEU A 105 -18.44 -4.90 17.75
CA LEU A 105 -17.67 -5.61 16.74
C LEU A 105 -16.31 -4.96 16.53
N PHE A 106 -15.35 -5.74 16.06
CA PHE A 106 -14.13 -5.18 15.49
C PHE A 106 -14.45 -4.74 14.06
N GLY A 107 -14.30 -3.44 13.77
CA GLY A 107 -14.66 -2.82 12.50
C GLY A 107 -13.96 -3.46 11.30
N PRO A 108 -14.69 -4.09 10.36
CA PRO A 108 -14.12 -4.52 9.10
C PRO A 108 -14.03 -3.38 8.06
N THR A 109 -14.75 -2.28 8.31
CA THR A 109 -14.82 -1.01 7.58
C THR A 109 -15.52 0.04 8.49
N ASN A 110 -15.73 1.27 8.03
CA ASN A 110 -16.18 2.40 8.86
C ASN A 110 -17.28 3.28 8.23
N GLU A 111 -18.03 2.83 7.20
CA GLU A 111 -19.07 3.69 6.58
C GLU A 111 -20.08 4.24 7.59
N GLU A 112 -20.59 3.41 8.50
CA GLU A 112 -21.58 3.86 9.48
C GLU A 112 -20.96 4.81 10.52
N MET A 113 -19.74 4.54 10.96
CA MET A 113 -19.03 5.37 11.94
C MET A 113 -18.71 6.76 11.42
N ILE A 114 -18.26 6.86 10.18
CA ILE A 114 -17.98 8.17 9.59
C ILE A 114 -19.28 8.94 9.28
N THR A 115 -20.36 8.24 8.90
CA THR A 115 -21.68 8.85 8.74
C THR A 115 -22.20 9.42 10.06
N ASP A 116 -22.01 8.72 11.18
CA ASP A 116 -22.42 9.21 12.51
C ASP A 116 -21.62 10.44 12.96
N ILE A 117 -20.31 10.45 12.72
CA ILE A 117 -19.47 11.63 12.95
C ILE A 117 -19.96 12.80 12.07
N PHE A 118 -20.16 12.57 10.77
CA PHE A 118 -20.60 13.60 9.84
C PHE A 118 -21.95 14.19 10.26
N ARG A 119 -22.97 13.34 10.48
CA ARG A 119 -24.31 13.77 10.86
C ARG A 119 -24.34 14.45 12.23
N SER A 120 -23.29 14.34 13.04
CA SER A 120 -23.19 15.03 14.32
C SER A 120 -22.78 16.49 14.18
N TYR A 121 -22.00 16.87 13.15
CA TYR A 121 -21.38 18.20 13.07
C TYR A 121 -21.68 18.99 11.79
N VAL A 122 -22.01 18.33 10.69
CA VAL A 122 -22.25 19.00 9.41
C VAL A 122 -23.74 19.21 9.20
N ARG A 123 -24.14 20.45 8.87
CA ARG A 123 -25.58 20.83 8.75
C ARG A 123 -25.92 21.63 7.50
N SER A 124 -24.93 22.11 6.75
CA SER A 124 -25.15 22.98 5.60
C SER A 124 -24.28 22.58 4.42
N TYR A 125 -24.81 22.71 3.20
CA TYR A 125 -24.06 22.52 1.95
C TYR A 125 -22.77 23.35 1.88
N LYS A 126 -22.67 24.47 2.62
CA LYS A 126 -21.48 25.33 2.66
C LYS A 126 -20.25 24.66 3.28
N GLN A 127 -20.44 23.54 3.95
CA GLN A 127 -19.37 22.73 4.55
C GLN A 127 -18.92 21.59 3.60
N LEU A 128 -19.52 21.48 2.42
CA LEU A 128 -19.24 20.46 1.41
C LEU A 128 -18.53 21.08 0.20
N PRO A 129 -17.74 20.31 -0.56
CA PRO A 129 -17.42 18.88 -0.35
C PRO A 129 -16.50 18.67 0.86
N LEU A 130 -16.61 17.48 1.47
CA LEU A 130 -15.75 17.07 2.59
C LEU A 130 -15.27 15.64 2.35
N ASN A 131 -13.97 15.38 2.52
CA ASN A 131 -13.41 14.04 2.46
C ASN A 131 -12.58 13.76 3.71
N LEU A 132 -12.98 12.75 4.48
CA LEU A 132 -12.34 12.38 5.74
C LEU A 132 -11.74 10.98 5.59
N TYR A 133 -10.54 10.76 6.11
CA TYR A 133 -9.89 9.45 6.04
C TYR A 133 -9.17 9.09 7.34
N HIS A 134 -8.85 7.81 7.48
CA HIS A 134 -7.90 7.33 8.49
C HIS A 134 -7.06 6.18 7.94
N ILE A 135 -5.96 5.88 8.62
CA ILE A 135 -5.19 4.66 8.40
C ILE A 135 -5.24 3.84 9.68
N GLN A 136 -6.02 2.77 9.67
CA GLN A 136 -6.38 2.03 10.89
C GLN A 136 -6.53 0.54 10.63
N TRP A 137 -6.20 -0.26 11.64
CA TRP A 137 -6.37 -1.71 11.63
C TRP A 137 -7.84 -2.09 11.48
N LYS A 138 -8.08 -3.11 10.65
CA LYS A 138 -9.39 -3.71 10.39
C LYS A 138 -9.32 -5.20 10.69
N PHE A 139 -10.48 -5.79 10.94
CA PHE A 139 -10.59 -7.23 11.09
C PHE A 139 -11.71 -7.79 10.22
N ARG A 140 -11.39 -8.79 9.40
CA ARG A 140 -12.37 -9.63 8.69
C ARG A 140 -12.06 -11.08 9.03
N ASP A 141 -13.02 -11.84 9.56
CA ASP A 141 -12.83 -13.25 9.93
C ASP A 141 -12.88 -14.16 8.70
N GLU A 142 -11.91 -13.95 7.80
CA GLU A 142 -11.73 -14.69 6.56
C GLU A 142 -11.72 -16.21 6.84
N ILE A 143 -12.58 -16.94 6.13
CA ILE A 143 -12.79 -18.37 6.36
C ILE A 143 -11.52 -19.19 6.11
N ARG A 144 -10.69 -18.77 5.15
CA ARG A 144 -9.42 -19.42 4.82
C ARG A 144 -8.31 -18.38 4.59
N PRO A 145 -7.73 -17.82 5.67
CA PRO A 145 -6.64 -16.86 5.54
C PRO A 145 -5.44 -17.54 4.89
N ARG A 146 -4.86 -16.88 3.89
CA ARG A 146 -3.79 -17.44 3.04
C ARG A 146 -2.90 -16.32 2.52
N PHE A 147 -1.79 -16.71 1.90
CA PHE A 147 -0.93 -15.78 1.16
C PHE A 147 -0.32 -14.65 2.03
N GLY A 148 -0.07 -14.93 3.31
CA GLY A 148 0.60 -13.96 4.18
C GLY A 148 -0.27 -12.74 4.44
N VAL A 149 0.30 -11.56 4.22
CA VAL A 149 -0.36 -10.26 4.39
C VAL A 149 -1.38 -9.94 3.30
N MET A 150 -1.45 -10.75 2.23
CA MET A 150 -2.35 -10.51 1.10
C MET A 150 -3.81 -10.79 1.44
N ARG A 151 -4.04 -11.88 2.18
CA ARG A 151 -5.36 -12.35 2.61
C ARG A 151 -5.31 -12.83 4.06
N GLY A 152 -5.04 -11.88 4.95
CA GLY A 152 -5.09 -12.05 6.40
C GLY A 152 -6.48 -11.85 6.98
N ARG A 153 -6.55 -11.79 8.32
CA ARG A 153 -7.75 -11.42 9.08
C ARG A 153 -7.64 -10.05 9.70
N GLU A 154 -6.49 -9.75 10.31
CA GLU A 154 -6.16 -8.41 10.80
C GLU A 154 -5.22 -7.73 9.80
N PHE A 155 -5.63 -6.57 9.29
CA PHE A 155 -4.90 -5.87 8.23
C PHE A 155 -5.00 -4.36 8.39
N LEU A 156 -3.95 -3.65 7.95
CA LEU A 156 -3.93 -2.20 7.93
C LEU A 156 -4.51 -1.69 6.61
N MET A 157 -5.46 -0.77 6.71
CA MET A 157 -6.15 -0.16 5.58
C MET A 157 -6.20 1.35 5.76
N LYS A 158 -6.00 2.08 4.66
CA LYS A 158 -6.46 3.46 4.54
C LYS A 158 -7.85 3.43 3.95
N ASP A 159 -8.82 3.99 4.63
CA ASP A 159 -10.19 4.16 4.15
C ASP A 159 -10.59 5.63 4.30
N ALA A 160 -11.03 6.19 3.18
CA ALA A 160 -11.46 7.58 3.04
C ALA A 160 -12.93 7.63 2.62
N TYR A 161 -13.61 8.71 2.97
CA TYR A 161 -15.06 8.86 2.80
C TYR A 161 -15.40 10.28 2.40
N SER A 162 -16.00 10.46 1.22
CA SER A 162 -16.48 11.77 0.77
C SER A 162 -17.93 11.99 1.16
N PHE A 163 -18.27 13.26 1.34
CA PHE A 163 -19.62 13.77 1.57
C PHE A 163 -19.84 14.95 0.63
N ASP A 164 -20.87 14.84 -0.18
CA ASP A 164 -21.12 15.73 -1.30
C ASP A 164 -22.61 16.10 -1.37
N ILE A 165 -22.90 17.29 -1.90
CA ILE A 165 -24.26 17.84 -1.96
C ILE A 165 -25.13 17.12 -3.00
N ASP A 166 -24.53 16.68 -4.10
CA ASP A 166 -25.19 16.06 -5.25
C ASP A 166 -24.25 15.07 -5.96
N ALA A 167 -24.80 14.37 -6.96
CA ALA A 167 -24.11 13.30 -7.66
C ALA A 167 -22.91 13.82 -8.48
N ASP A 168 -23.00 15.03 -9.04
CA ASP A 168 -21.93 15.64 -9.81
C ASP A 168 -20.74 15.99 -8.91
N SER A 169 -21.00 16.55 -7.72
CA SER A 169 -19.99 16.80 -6.70
C SER A 169 -19.35 15.50 -6.21
N ALA A 170 -20.16 14.44 -5.98
CA ALA A 170 -19.67 13.12 -5.61
C ALA A 170 -18.78 12.49 -6.69
N ARG A 171 -19.12 12.66 -7.98
CA ARG A 171 -18.28 12.25 -9.11
C ARG A 171 -16.94 12.99 -9.10
N ARG A 172 -16.93 14.29 -8.78
CA ARG A 172 -15.68 15.05 -8.63
C ARG A 172 -14.82 14.51 -7.49
N SER A 173 -15.41 14.24 -6.33
CA SER A 173 -14.71 13.61 -5.18
C SER A 173 -14.14 12.23 -5.53
N TYR A 174 -14.90 11.42 -6.27
CA TYR A 174 -14.44 10.14 -6.80
C TYR A 174 -13.22 10.29 -7.72
N GLN A 175 -13.24 11.25 -8.64
CA GLN A 175 -12.13 11.48 -9.57
C GLN A 175 -10.86 11.98 -8.88
N LYS A 176 -11.00 12.80 -7.83
CA LYS A 176 -9.85 13.19 -6.98
C LYS A 176 -9.17 11.94 -6.41
N MET A 177 -9.95 11.02 -5.87
CA MET A 177 -9.43 9.78 -5.29
C MET A 177 -8.83 8.85 -6.36
N PHE A 178 -9.46 8.77 -7.53
CA PHE A 178 -8.91 8.04 -8.67
C PHE A 178 -7.50 8.52 -9.03
N CYS A 179 -7.30 9.83 -9.16
CA CYS A 179 -6.00 10.42 -9.49
C CYS A 179 -4.99 10.26 -8.35
N ALA A 180 -5.42 10.44 -7.10
CA ALA A 180 -4.57 10.26 -5.92
C ALA A 180 -4.06 8.81 -5.80
N TYR A 181 -4.88 7.82 -6.14
CA TYR A 181 -4.50 6.41 -6.10
C TYR A 181 -3.45 6.08 -7.14
N LEU A 182 -3.65 6.54 -8.39
CA LEU A 182 -2.66 6.38 -9.45
C LEU A 182 -1.29 6.93 -9.03
N ASN A 183 -1.26 8.14 -8.48
CA ASN A 183 -0.02 8.73 -7.99
C ASN A 183 0.57 7.95 -6.81
N ALA A 184 -0.25 7.49 -5.86
CA ALA A 184 0.22 6.73 -4.70
C ALA A 184 0.92 5.43 -5.12
N PHE A 185 0.31 4.67 -6.02
CA PHE A 185 0.87 3.41 -6.50
C PHE A 185 2.12 3.63 -7.36
N ASP A 186 2.14 4.64 -8.24
CA ASP A 186 3.33 4.99 -9.03
C ASP A 186 4.51 5.41 -8.14
N ARG A 187 4.26 6.22 -7.10
CA ARG A 187 5.28 6.57 -6.10
C ARG A 187 5.83 5.35 -5.37
N MET A 188 5.11 4.23 -5.32
CA MET A 188 5.58 2.95 -4.78
C MET A 188 6.22 2.05 -5.83
N GLY A 189 6.43 2.52 -7.06
CA GLY A 189 7.00 1.74 -8.16
C GLY A 189 6.04 0.69 -8.72
N LEU A 190 4.73 0.91 -8.60
CA LEU A 190 3.69 -0.03 -9.04
C LEU A 190 2.87 0.53 -10.19
N THR A 191 2.64 -0.29 -11.21
CA THR A 191 1.65 -0.03 -12.26
C THR A 191 0.32 -0.65 -11.85
N ALA A 192 -0.50 0.12 -11.11
CA ALA A 192 -1.85 -0.30 -10.72
C ALA A 192 -2.88 0.16 -11.76
N ILE A 193 -3.57 -0.80 -12.38
CA ILE A 193 -4.53 -0.56 -13.46
C ILE A 193 -5.92 -0.38 -12.84
N PRO A 194 -6.61 0.75 -13.09
CA PRO A 194 -8.00 0.90 -12.69
C PRO A 194 -8.89 0.05 -13.60
N MET A 195 -9.61 -0.90 -13.02
CA MET A 195 -10.50 -1.82 -13.73
C MET A 195 -11.94 -1.63 -13.27
N ARG A 196 -12.89 -1.74 -14.20
CA ARG A 196 -14.32 -1.80 -13.85
C ARG A 196 -14.54 -3.01 -12.93
N ALA A 197 -15.16 -2.77 -11.79
CA ALA A 197 -15.40 -3.78 -10.77
C ALA A 197 -16.85 -3.78 -10.32
N ASP A 198 -17.29 -4.90 -9.74
CA ASP A 198 -18.60 -4.98 -9.10
C ASP A 198 -18.68 -3.99 -7.93
N THR A 199 -19.88 -3.54 -7.60
CA THR A 199 -20.10 -2.63 -6.47
C THR A 199 -20.34 -3.39 -5.16
N GLY A 200 -20.59 -4.71 -5.25
CA GLY A 200 -20.78 -5.62 -4.13
C GLY A 200 -21.84 -5.14 -3.13
N PRO A 201 -21.72 -5.55 -1.85
CA PRO A 201 -22.60 -5.09 -0.78
C PRO A 201 -22.41 -3.62 -0.41
N ILE A 202 -21.48 -2.89 -1.03
CA ILE A 202 -21.30 -1.43 -0.84
C ILE A 202 -22.25 -0.67 -1.76
N GLY A 203 -22.57 -1.18 -2.96
CA GLY A 203 -23.54 -0.59 -3.91
C GLY A 203 -23.02 0.65 -4.65
N GLY A 204 -23.75 1.10 -5.68
CA GLY A 204 -23.34 2.25 -6.52
C GLY A 204 -23.44 2.00 -8.03
N ASP A 205 -22.96 2.95 -8.83
CA ASP A 205 -22.78 2.83 -10.30
C ASP A 205 -21.35 3.16 -10.78
N LEU A 206 -20.50 3.70 -9.91
CA LEU A 206 -19.08 3.99 -10.17
C LEU A 206 -18.20 3.22 -9.18
N SER A 207 -17.56 2.16 -9.69
CA SER A 207 -16.66 1.27 -8.94
C SER A 207 -15.44 0.95 -9.78
N HIS A 208 -14.24 1.18 -9.23
CA HIS A 208 -12.99 0.73 -9.83
C HIS A 208 -12.08 0.07 -8.81
N GLU A 209 -11.60 -1.12 -9.15
CA GLU A 209 -10.49 -1.78 -8.46
C GLU A 209 -9.17 -1.38 -9.11
N PHE A 210 -8.18 -1.07 -8.29
CA PHE A 210 -6.81 -0.83 -8.71
C PHE A 210 -6.01 -2.11 -8.56
N ILE A 211 -5.63 -2.69 -9.69
CA ILE A 211 -5.07 -4.03 -9.75
C ILE A 211 -3.65 -3.99 -10.30
N ILE A 212 -2.72 -4.63 -9.59
CA ILE A 212 -1.36 -4.89 -10.08
C ILE A 212 -1.36 -6.27 -10.74
N LEU A 213 -0.84 -6.36 -11.97
CA LEU A 213 -0.73 -7.64 -12.66
C LEU A 213 0.32 -8.53 -11.98
N ALA A 214 -0.07 -9.73 -11.60
CA ALA A 214 0.79 -10.72 -10.96
C ALA A 214 0.20 -12.13 -11.16
N ASP A 215 1.03 -13.10 -11.53
CA ASP A 215 0.61 -14.49 -11.76
C ASP A 215 -0.03 -15.14 -10.52
N THR A 216 0.37 -14.69 -9.32
CA THR A 216 -0.15 -15.12 -8.02
C THR A 216 -1.43 -14.40 -7.60
N GLY A 217 -1.91 -13.45 -8.39
CA GLY A 217 -3.10 -12.65 -8.12
C GLY A 217 -4.35 -13.50 -7.91
N GLU A 218 -5.30 -13.01 -7.11
CA GLU A 218 -6.54 -13.74 -6.80
C GLU A 218 -7.62 -13.53 -7.88
N SER A 219 -7.60 -12.40 -8.57
CA SER A 219 -8.60 -12.04 -9.58
C SER A 219 -8.08 -12.30 -10.99
N ALA A 220 -8.88 -12.94 -11.83
CA ALA A 220 -8.63 -12.93 -13.27
C ALA A 220 -9.04 -11.55 -13.83
N VAL A 221 -8.23 -11.03 -14.75
CA VAL A 221 -8.40 -9.68 -15.29
C VAL A 221 -8.16 -9.62 -16.78
N PHE A 222 -8.87 -8.70 -17.43
CA PHE A 222 -8.84 -8.50 -18.87
C PHE A 222 -8.68 -7.02 -19.15
N CYS A 223 -7.61 -6.63 -19.84
CA CYS A 223 -7.37 -5.23 -20.17
C CYS A 223 -6.69 -5.04 -21.52
N ASP A 224 -6.80 -3.81 -22.02
CA ASP A 224 -6.04 -3.33 -23.17
C ASP A 224 -4.63 -2.95 -22.72
N LYS A 225 -3.62 -3.51 -23.40
CA LYS A 225 -2.20 -3.28 -23.14
C LYS A 225 -1.83 -1.78 -23.13
N ALA A 226 -2.54 -0.94 -23.87
CA ALA A 226 -2.29 0.50 -23.90
C ALA A 226 -2.36 1.15 -22.51
N LEU A 227 -3.12 0.59 -21.57
CA LEU A 227 -3.21 1.09 -20.19
C LEU A 227 -1.90 0.96 -19.41
N LEU A 228 -1.04 0.00 -19.76
CA LEU A 228 0.21 -0.27 -19.04
C LEU A 228 1.24 0.85 -19.23
N ASP A 229 1.16 1.56 -20.36
CA ASP A 229 2.12 2.59 -20.75
C ASP A 229 1.61 4.01 -20.48
N LEU A 230 0.41 4.17 -19.92
CA LEU A 230 -0.15 5.50 -19.66
C LEU A 230 0.53 6.16 -18.46
N PRO A 231 1.07 7.39 -18.61
CA PRO A 231 1.67 8.10 -17.50
C PRO A 231 0.61 8.46 -16.47
N VAL A 232 0.97 8.34 -15.18
CA VAL A 232 0.17 8.83 -14.06
C VAL A 232 0.07 10.37 -14.06
N PRO A 233 -0.89 10.96 -13.33
CA PRO A 233 -1.03 12.42 -13.26
C PRO A 233 0.24 13.15 -12.80
N GLY A 234 0.98 12.56 -11.86
CA GLY A 234 2.27 13.06 -11.39
C GLY A 234 2.21 14.00 -10.19
N PRO A 235 3.37 14.49 -9.70
CA PRO A 235 3.48 15.27 -8.48
C PRO A 235 2.88 16.67 -8.59
N ASP A 236 2.93 17.29 -9.78
CA ASP A 236 2.44 18.65 -10.03
C ASP A 236 0.94 18.69 -10.44
N PHE A 237 0.22 17.59 -10.24
CA PHE A 237 -1.18 17.47 -10.64
C PHE A 237 -2.08 18.43 -9.85
N ASP A 238 -2.88 19.24 -10.56
CA ASP A 238 -3.86 20.15 -9.97
C ASP A 238 -5.18 19.43 -9.68
N PHE A 239 -5.42 19.10 -8.41
CA PHE A 239 -6.65 18.46 -7.96
C PHE A 239 -7.90 19.36 -8.02
N GLU A 240 -7.74 20.65 -8.28
CA GLU A 240 -8.87 21.56 -8.51
C GLU A 240 -9.20 21.74 -9.99
N GLY A 241 -8.34 21.26 -10.90
CA GLY A 241 -8.46 21.36 -12.35
C GLY A 241 -9.41 20.33 -12.99
N ASP A 242 -9.10 19.94 -14.24
CA ASP A 242 -9.90 19.00 -15.03
C ASP A 242 -9.61 17.53 -14.68
N LEU A 243 -10.38 17.00 -13.74
CA LEU A 243 -10.28 15.63 -13.27
C LEU A 243 -10.90 14.61 -14.23
N GLU A 244 -11.87 15.03 -15.07
CA GLU A 244 -12.55 14.14 -16.01
C GLU A 244 -11.61 13.69 -17.13
N ALA A 245 -10.69 14.57 -17.55
CA ALA A 245 -9.67 14.24 -18.54
C ALA A 245 -8.83 13.02 -18.12
N GLU A 246 -8.37 12.94 -16.86
CA GLU A 246 -7.54 11.83 -16.38
C GLU A 246 -8.32 10.51 -16.25
N LEU A 247 -9.60 10.59 -15.90
CA LEU A 247 -10.49 9.42 -15.89
C LEU A 247 -10.73 8.93 -17.32
N SER A 248 -11.21 9.81 -18.20
CA SER A 248 -11.54 9.51 -19.60
C SER A 248 -10.34 8.98 -20.39
N LYS A 249 -9.13 9.51 -20.11
CA LYS A 249 -7.88 9.04 -20.71
C LYS A 249 -7.63 7.54 -20.49
N ARG A 250 -8.11 6.98 -19.37
CA ARG A 250 -7.94 5.56 -19.02
C ARG A 250 -9.18 4.75 -19.36
N THR A 251 -10.38 5.24 -19.01
CA THR A 251 -11.63 4.50 -19.20
C THR A 251 -12.07 4.39 -20.67
N GLN A 252 -11.43 5.11 -21.60
CA GLN A 252 -11.56 4.85 -23.04
C GLN A 252 -11.01 3.47 -23.46
N TYR A 253 -10.11 2.90 -22.67
CA TYR A 253 -9.54 1.57 -22.90
C TYR A 253 -10.29 0.54 -22.06
N TYR A 254 -10.43 -0.66 -22.61
CA TYR A 254 -11.07 -1.75 -21.89
C TYR A 254 -10.22 -2.21 -20.71
N ALA A 255 -10.81 -2.26 -19.52
CA ALA A 255 -10.26 -2.95 -18.35
C ALA A 255 -11.40 -3.39 -17.43
N ALA A 256 -11.43 -4.69 -17.11
CA ALA A 256 -12.46 -5.27 -16.26
C ALA A 256 -11.91 -6.44 -15.45
N THR A 257 -12.44 -6.59 -14.24
CA THR A 257 -12.33 -7.84 -13.48
C THR A 257 -13.18 -8.93 -14.12
N GLU A 258 -12.95 -10.19 -13.73
CA GLU A 258 -13.73 -11.35 -14.21
C GLU A 258 -15.24 -11.14 -14.07
N GLU A 259 -15.71 -10.53 -12.96
CA GLU A 259 -17.14 -10.32 -12.72
C GLU A 259 -17.78 -9.33 -13.71
N MET A 260 -17.00 -8.36 -14.20
CA MET A 260 -17.44 -7.31 -15.11
C MET A 260 -16.96 -7.54 -16.55
N HIS A 261 -16.38 -8.71 -16.83
CA HIS A 261 -15.85 -9.03 -18.15
C HIS A 261 -16.98 -9.22 -19.17
N VAL A 262 -16.78 -8.67 -20.36
CA VAL A 262 -17.70 -8.72 -21.49
C VAL A 262 -16.89 -9.16 -22.71
N GLU A 263 -17.02 -10.44 -23.06
CA GLU A 263 -16.20 -11.11 -24.08
C GLU A 263 -16.21 -10.35 -25.41
N ALA A 264 -17.40 -9.95 -25.90
CA ALA A 264 -17.53 -9.24 -27.17
C ALA A 264 -16.83 -7.86 -27.20
N GLU A 265 -16.76 -7.14 -26.06
CA GLU A 265 -16.03 -5.86 -25.98
C GLU A 265 -14.51 -6.11 -26.02
N PHE A 266 -14.05 -7.16 -25.33
CA PHE A 266 -12.64 -7.53 -25.28
C PHE A 266 -12.13 -8.09 -26.62
N GLU A 267 -12.91 -8.93 -27.30
CA GLU A 267 -12.60 -9.43 -28.65
C GLU A 267 -12.55 -8.30 -29.69
N GLY A 268 -13.19 -7.16 -29.42
CA GLY A 268 -13.12 -5.96 -30.26
C GLY A 268 -11.77 -5.24 -30.21
N ILE A 269 -10.91 -5.55 -29.23
CA ILE A 269 -9.56 -4.99 -29.10
C ILE A 269 -8.62 -5.74 -30.08
N PRO A 270 -7.66 -5.06 -30.74
CA PRO A 270 -6.63 -5.76 -31.52
C PRO A 270 -5.92 -6.85 -30.71
N ALA A 271 -5.74 -8.04 -31.28
CA ALA A 271 -5.28 -9.23 -30.56
C ALA A 271 -3.91 -9.03 -29.88
N GLU A 272 -3.00 -8.24 -30.47
CA GLU A 272 -1.70 -7.90 -29.91
C GLU A 272 -1.74 -6.96 -28.69
N ARG A 273 -2.91 -6.36 -28.42
CA ARG A 273 -3.20 -5.50 -27.27
C ARG A 273 -4.07 -6.16 -26.22
N GLN A 274 -4.62 -7.34 -26.49
CA GLN A 274 -5.41 -8.07 -25.50
C GLN A 274 -4.49 -8.64 -24.42
N VAL A 275 -4.74 -8.28 -23.16
CA VAL A 275 -4.06 -8.83 -21.99
C VAL A 275 -5.07 -9.58 -21.14
N SER A 276 -4.86 -10.89 -20.99
CA SER A 276 -5.55 -11.74 -20.01
C SER A 276 -4.54 -12.19 -18.98
N ALA A 277 -4.75 -11.81 -17.73
CA ALA A 277 -3.78 -12.03 -16.65
C ALA A 277 -4.48 -12.33 -15.33
N ARG A 278 -3.67 -12.53 -14.29
CA ARG A 278 -4.13 -12.48 -12.90
C ARG A 278 -3.61 -11.22 -12.25
N GLY A 279 -4.29 -10.76 -11.21
CA GLY A 279 -3.93 -9.53 -10.53
C GLY A 279 -4.28 -9.49 -9.06
N ILE A 280 -3.61 -8.57 -8.37
CA ILE A 280 -3.75 -8.27 -6.95
C ILE A 280 -4.48 -6.94 -6.84
N GLU A 281 -5.68 -6.96 -6.27
CA GLU A 281 -6.41 -5.75 -5.88
C GLU A 281 -5.71 -5.08 -4.68
N VAL A 282 -5.19 -3.87 -4.91
CA VAL A 282 -4.48 -3.08 -3.89
C VAL A 282 -5.25 -1.85 -3.41
N GLY A 283 -6.31 -1.47 -4.12
CA GLY A 283 -7.25 -0.46 -3.68
C GLY A 283 -8.56 -0.53 -4.45
N HIS A 284 -9.59 0.06 -3.88
CA HIS A 284 -10.94 0.07 -4.43
C HIS A 284 -11.61 1.39 -4.09
N ILE A 285 -12.26 2.00 -5.08
CA ILE A 285 -13.04 3.22 -4.93
C ILE A 285 -14.51 2.97 -5.32
N PHE A 286 -15.42 3.54 -4.54
CA PHE A 286 -16.87 3.40 -4.69
C PHE A 286 -17.57 4.74 -4.58
N ASN A 287 -18.61 4.94 -5.38
CA ASN A 287 -19.66 5.92 -5.11
C ASN A 287 -20.97 5.19 -4.84
N PHE A 288 -21.47 5.27 -3.60
CA PHE A 288 -22.68 4.57 -3.17
C PHE A 288 -23.85 5.52 -2.87
N GLY A 289 -23.74 6.79 -3.27
CA GLY A 289 -24.78 7.78 -3.16
C GLY A 289 -25.32 7.92 -1.73
N THR A 290 -26.63 7.76 -1.56
CA THR A 290 -27.30 7.95 -0.26
C THR A 290 -27.45 6.69 0.58
N LYS A 291 -26.70 5.63 0.28
CA LYS A 291 -26.90 4.31 0.91
C LYS A 291 -26.86 4.33 2.44
N TYR A 292 -25.95 5.11 3.01
CA TYR A 292 -25.81 5.25 4.47
C TYR A 292 -26.49 6.52 4.98
N SER A 293 -26.40 7.62 4.23
CA SER A 293 -27.00 8.89 4.66
C SER A 293 -28.51 8.83 4.79
N ALA A 294 -29.23 8.12 3.90
CA ALA A 294 -30.67 7.99 3.99
C ALA A 294 -31.16 7.19 5.23
N PRO A 295 -30.72 5.94 5.47
CA PRO A 295 -31.17 5.19 6.65
C PRO A 295 -30.69 5.82 7.97
N MET A 296 -29.50 6.43 7.99
CA MET A 296 -28.93 7.05 9.18
C MET A 296 -29.28 8.54 9.34
N LYS A 297 -30.13 9.09 8.46
CA LYS A 297 -30.59 10.50 8.49
C LYS A 297 -29.44 11.51 8.54
N ALA A 298 -28.38 11.26 7.77
CA ALA A 298 -27.28 12.19 7.60
C ALA A 298 -27.64 13.25 6.56
N ASP A 299 -28.50 14.16 6.98
CA ASP A 299 -29.02 15.24 6.15
C ASP A 299 -28.27 16.55 6.37
N ILE A 300 -28.27 17.39 5.32
CA ILE A 300 -27.84 18.78 5.38
C ILE A 300 -28.92 19.69 4.81
N MET A 301 -28.83 20.98 5.12
CA MET A 301 -29.61 22.03 4.47
C MET A 301 -28.95 22.42 3.14
N ASN A 302 -29.66 22.28 2.03
CA ASN A 302 -29.20 22.73 0.71
C ASN A 302 -29.40 24.25 0.50
N ALA A 303 -29.04 24.77 -0.69
CA ALA A 303 -29.13 26.20 -1.00
C ALA A 303 -30.57 26.74 -1.00
N GLU A 304 -31.57 25.88 -1.26
CA GLU A 304 -32.99 26.21 -1.25
C GLU A 304 -33.61 26.08 0.16
N GLY A 305 -32.84 25.70 1.18
CA GLY A 305 -33.35 25.52 2.54
C GLY A 305 -34.09 24.20 2.77
N LYS A 306 -33.84 23.19 1.93
CA LYS A 306 -34.39 21.83 2.07
C LYS A 306 -33.39 20.90 2.74
N SER A 307 -33.89 20.06 3.66
CA SER A 307 -33.16 18.91 4.23
C SER A 307 -33.03 17.82 3.16
N VAL A 308 -31.80 17.45 2.83
CA VAL A 308 -31.50 16.38 1.86
C VAL A 308 -30.39 15.47 2.41
N PRO A 309 -30.46 14.15 2.18
CA PRO A 309 -29.37 13.24 2.50
C PRO A 309 -28.18 13.52 1.59
N VAL A 310 -26.97 13.49 2.15
CA VAL A 310 -25.74 13.71 1.38
C VAL A 310 -25.39 12.53 0.48
N GLN A 311 -24.75 12.81 -0.64
CA GLN A 311 -24.10 11.79 -1.47
C GLN A 311 -22.76 11.40 -0.85
N MET A 312 -22.41 10.13 -0.94
CA MET A 312 -21.22 9.58 -0.28
C MET A 312 -20.46 8.61 -1.17
N GLY A 313 -19.15 8.59 -1.01
CA GLY A 313 -18.25 7.57 -1.58
C GLY A 313 -17.27 7.03 -0.53
N SER A 314 -16.69 5.85 -0.77
CA SER A 314 -15.59 5.31 0.03
C SER A 314 -14.43 4.85 -0.83
N TYR A 315 -13.24 4.93 -0.25
CA TYR A 315 -12.00 4.75 -0.98
C TYR A 315 -11.00 3.99 -0.09
N GLY A 316 -10.78 2.70 -0.36
CA GLY A 316 -9.89 1.80 0.37
C GLY A 316 -8.54 1.57 -0.32
N ILE A 317 -7.43 1.60 0.45
CA ILE A 317 -6.11 1.09 0.04
C ILE A 317 -5.66 0.08 1.09
N GLY A 318 -5.32 -1.14 0.65
CA GLY A 318 -4.78 -2.18 1.51
C GLY A 318 -3.30 -1.92 1.84
N VAL A 319 -3.01 -1.03 2.79
CA VAL A 319 -1.65 -0.61 3.17
C VAL A 319 -0.75 -1.79 3.53
N SER A 320 -1.27 -2.74 4.32
CA SER A 320 -0.55 -3.97 4.67
C SER A 320 -0.39 -4.94 3.49
N ARG A 321 -1.43 -5.06 2.64
CA ARG A 321 -1.42 -5.87 1.43
C ARG A 321 -0.39 -5.36 0.41
N LEU A 322 -0.21 -4.05 0.31
CA LEU A 322 0.78 -3.43 -0.58
C LEU A 322 2.21 -3.91 -0.33
N VAL A 323 2.58 -4.23 0.92
CA VAL A 323 3.91 -4.78 1.20
C VAL A 323 4.13 -6.09 0.44
N GLY A 324 3.14 -6.99 0.44
CA GLY A 324 3.21 -8.23 -0.33
C GLY A 324 3.08 -7.98 -1.83
N GLY A 325 2.18 -7.09 -2.25
CA GLY A 325 1.99 -6.72 -3.66
C GLY A 325 3.25 -6.14 -4.32
N ILE A 326 4.01 -5.32 -3.60
CA ILE A 326 5.29 -4.78 -4.08
C ILE A 326 6.34 -5.90 -4.24
N ILE A 327 6.40 -6.85 -3.31
CA ILE A 327 7.33 -7.98 -3.43
C ILE A 327 6.94 -8.88 -4.61
N GLU A 328 5.65 -9.18 -4.80
CA GLU A 328 5.19 -9.96 -5.97
C GLU A 328 5.58 -9.27 -7.29
N ALA A 329 5.49 -7.95 -7.36
CA ALA A 329 5.88 -7.17 -8.54
C ALA A 329 7.40 -7.01 -8.70
N SER A 330 8.19 -7.14 -7.62
CA SER A 330 9.60 -6.76 -7.60
C SER A 330 10.46 -7.67 -6.71
N HIS A 331 10.87 -8.80 -7.28
CA HIS A 331 11.79 -9.78 -6.67
C HIS A 331 12.59 -10.54 -7.74
N ASP A 332 13.59 -11.28 -7.30
CA ASP A 332 14.29 -12.30 -8.10
C ASP A 332 14.58 -13.55 -7.23
N ASP A 333 15.39 -14.49 -7.72
CA ASP A 333 15.76 -15.72 -7.01
C ASP A 333 16.58 -15.49 -5.72
N LYS A 334 17.18 -14.31 -5.57
CA LYS A 334 18.01 -13.96 -4.41
C LYS A 334 17.20 -13.30 -3.30
N GLY A 335 16.09 -12.64 -3.63
CA GLY A 335 15.20 -12.02 -2.65
C GLY A 335 14.42 -10.84 -3.18
N ILE A 336 14.10 -9.93 -2.27
CA ILE A 336 13.27 -8.76 -2.55
C ILE A 336 14.07 -7.72 -3.36
N ILE A 337 13.39 -6.93 -4.19
CA ILE A 337 13.94 -5.72 -4.83
C ILE A 337 13.01 -4.55 -4.48
N TRP A 338 13.38 -3.71 -3.51
CA TRP A 338 12.50 -2.60 -3.14
C TRP A 338 12.58 -1.43 -4.12
N PRO A 339 11.42 -0.87 -4.54
CA PRO A 339 11.36 0.51 -5.00
C PRO A 339 11.91 1.42 -3.90
N LYS A 340 12.74 2.41 -4.27
CA LYS A 340 13.52 3.19 -3.31
C LYS A 340 12.65 3.90 -2.27
N SER A 341 11.52 4.44 -2.72
CA SER A 341 10.53 5.16 -1.89
C SER A 341 9.97 4.34 -0.72
N VAL A 342 9.95 3.00 -0.83
CA VAL A 342 9.43 2.09 0.20
C VAL A 342 10.51 1.22 0.83
N SER A 343 11.76 1.30 0.37
CA SER A 343 12.86 0.50 0.90
C SER A 343 13.07 0.77 2.40
N PRO A 344 13.25 -0.25 3.25
CA PRO A 344 13.44 -0.05 4.67
C PRO A 344 14.77 0.66 5.00
N PHE A 345 15.76 0.65 4.11
CA PHE A 345 16.97 1.43 4.24
C PHE A 345 17.43 1.87 2.85
N ASP A 346 17.99 3.06 2.71
CA ASP A 346 18.45 3.56 1.42
C ASP A 346 19.70 2.81 0.97
N VAL A 347 20.53 2.40 1.94
CA VAL A 347 21.82 1.76 1.69
C VAL A 347 22.26 0.81 2.80
N GLY A 348 22.78 -0.36 2.41
CA GLY A 348 23.47 -1.31 3.28
C GLY A 348 24.98 -1.11 3.25
N ILE A 349 25.67 -1.30 4.37
CA ILE A 349 27.14 -1.34 4.44
C ILE A 349 27.59 -2.72 4.91
N VAL A 350 28.53 -3.34 4.20
CA VAL A 350 29.10 -4.65 4.50
C VAL A 350 30.62 -4.54 4.59
N THR A 351 31.19 -4.96 5.72
CA THR A 351 32.65 -5.10 5.90
C THR A 351 33.10 -6.55 5.72
N VAL A 352 34.08 -6.78 4.82
CA VAL A 352 34.52 -8.13 4.39
C VAL A 352 35.47 -8.81 5.40
N LYS A 353 36.16 -8.05 6.26
CA LYS A 353 36.98 -8.58 7.34
C LYS A 353 36.47 -8.06 8.69
N ALA A 354 35.47 -8.74 9.25
CA ALA A 354 34.77 -8.30 10.46
C ALA A 354 35.70 -8.04 11.67
N LYS A 355 36.84 -8.72 11.74
CA LYS A 355 37.82 -8.62 12.85
C LYS A 355 38.99 -7.68 12.58
N ASP A 356 39.09 -7.12 11.37
CA ASP A 356 40.17 -6.21 11.00
C ASP A 356 39.82 -4.79 11.47
N PRO A 357 40.56 -4.21 12.44
CA PRO A 357 40.22 -2.91 13.02
C PRO A 357 40.19 -1.79 11.99
N THR A 358 41.09 -1.84 10.99
CA THR A 358 41.17 -0.82 9.94
C THR A 358 39.90 -0.85 9.07
N ILE A 359 39.41 -2.05 8.74
CA ILE A 359 38.17 -2.22 7.97
C ILE A 359 36.95 -1.84 8.79
N GLN A 360 36.93 -2.14 10.10
CA GLN A 360 35.83 -1.74 10.98
C GLN A 360 35.74 -0.22 11.16
N THR A 361 36.87 0.47 11.32
CA THR A 361 36.93 1.93 11.35
C THR A 361 36.40 2.52 10.05
N ALA A 362 36.87 2.03 8.89
CA ALA A 362 36.37 2.49 7.59
C ALA A 362 34.85 2.28 7.42
N GLY A 363 34.32 1.15 7.88
CA GLY A 363 32.87 0.89 7.89
C GLY A 363 32.09 1.84 8.81
N ALA A 364 32.62 2.12 9.99
CA ALA A 364 32.01 3.07 10.93
C ALA A 364 32.04 4.51 10.40
N ASP A 365 33.13 4.92 9.76
CA ASP A 365 33.28 6.25 9.15
C ASP A 365 32.31 6.40 7.97
N ALA A 366 32.23 5.41 7.08
CA ALA A 366 31.27 5.41 5.97
C ALA A 366 29.82 5.46 6.48
N TYR A 367 29.51 4.70 7.54
CA TYR A 367 28.21 4.76 8.21
C TYR A 367 27.90 6.17 8.72
N GLN A 368 28.83 6.81 9.43
CA GLN A 368 28.62 8.14 10.00
C GLN A 368 28.49 9.21 8.92
N THR A 369 29.29 9.14 7.85
CA THR A 369 29.22 10.05 6.71
C THR A 369 27.84 9.99 6.04
N LEU A 370 27.38 8.79 5.69
CA LEU A 370 26.09 8.63 5.02
C LEU A 370 24.91 8.96 5.94
N TYR A 371 24.98 8.57 7.21
CA TYR A 371 23.96 8.93 8.19
C TYR A 371 23.85 10.45 8.39
N ASN A 372 24.98 11.16 8.48
CA ASN A 372 25.01 12.62 8.60
C ASN A 372 24.51 13.33 7.34
N ALA A 373 24.57 12.67 6.19
CA ALA A 373 24.00 13.16 4.93
C ALA A 373 22.48 12.97 4.82
N GLY A 374 21.85 12.30 5.81
CA GLY A 374 20.40 12.12 5.87
C GLY A 374 19.88 10.78 5.33
N PHE A 375 20.76 9.85 4.95
CA PHE A 375 20.36 8.53 4.47
C PHE A 375 19.95 7.59 5.62
N ASP A 376 18.94 6.75 5.38
CA ASP A 376 18.63 5.58 6.19
C ASP A 376 19.67 4.47 5.92
N VAL A 377 20.70 4.38 6.77
CA VAL A 377 21.81 3.43 6.59
C VAL A 377 21.65 2.18 7.47
N LEU A 378 21.79 0.99 6.90
CA LEU A 378 21.96 -0.28 7.63
C LEU A 378 23.41 -0.76 7.56
N TYR A 379 24.12 -0.77 8.68
CA TYR A 379 25.49 -1.27 8.75
C TYR A 379 25.54 -2.70 9.31
N ASP A 380 25.97 -3.68 8.51
CA ASP A 380 26.25 -5.05 8.96
C ASP A 380 27.64 -5.14 9.63
N ASP A 381 27.64 -4.79 10.92
CA ASP A 381 28.79 -4.83 11.83
C ASP A 381 28.97 -6.18 12.54
N ARG A 382 28.24 -7.22 12.14
CA ARG A 382 28.30 -8.55 12.78
C ARG A 382 29.65 -9.24 12.52
N ASP A 383 30.06 -10.12 13.43
CA ASP A 383 31.15 -11.08 13.20
C ASP A 383 30.66 -12.27 12.36
N ALA A 384 30.43 -12.02 11.07
CA ALA A 384 29.96 -13.01 10.10
C ALA A 384 30.80 -12.98 8.82
N SER A 385 30.83 -14.11 8.10
CA SER A 385 31.53 -14.20 6.82
C SER A 385 30.93 -13.23 5.77
N PRO A 386 31.75 -12.73 4.82
CA PRO A 386 31.26 -11.83 3.77
C PRO A 386 30.07 -12.38 2.99
N GLY A 387 30.09 -13.67 2.64
CA GLY A 387 28.99 -14.32 1.92
C GLY A 387 27.67 -14.30 2.71
N VAL A 388 27.72 -14.51 4.02
CA VAL A 388 26.53 -14.41 4.89
C VAL A 388 25.99 -12.98 4.93
N LYS A 389 26.87 -11.98 5.05
CA LYS A 389 26.47 -10.57 5.05
C LYS A 389 25.84 -10.15 3.71
N LEU A 390 26.48 -10.51 2.60
CA LEU A 390 25.99 -10.18 1.26
C LEU A 390 24.66 -10.87 0.95
N SER A 391 24.53 -12.18 1.21
CA SER A 391 23.27 -12.89 1.03
C SER A 391 22.14 -12.35 1.92
N THR A 392 22.45 -11.84 3.12
CA THR A 392 21.47 -11.14 3.95
C THR A 392 20.97 -9.86 3.25
N MET A 393 21.89 -9.05 2.71
CA MET A 393 21.55 -7.80 2.00
C MET A 393 20.76 -8.04 0.71
N GLU A 394 21.13 -9.08 -0.06
CA GLU A 394 20.39 -9.49 -1.26
C GLU A 394 18.97 -9.94 -0.91
N LEU A 395 18.81 -10.75 0.15
CA LEU A 395 17.50 -11.24 0.61
C LEU A 395 16.56 -10.11 1.03
N ILE A 396 17.04 -9.17 1.84
CA ILE A 396 16.21 -8.06 2.36
C ILE A 396 15.97 -6.95 1.33
N GLY A 397 16.74 -6.93 0.23
CA GLY A 397 16.44 -6.16 -0.96
C GLY A 397 16.76 -4.67 -0.93
N LEU A 398 17.78 -4.24 -0.18
CA LEU A 398 18.16 -2.82 -0.14
C LEU A 398 18.63 -2.34 -1.53
N PRO A 399 18.24 -1.14 -2.01
CA PRO A 399 18.59 -0.64 -3.34
C PRO A 399 20.09 -0.63 -3.62
N TYR A 400 20.90 -0.26 -2.62
CA TYR A 400 22.35 -0.17 -2.73
C TYR A 400 23.06 -0.88 -1.57
N VAL A 401 24.18 -1.52 -1.87
CA VAL A 401 25.07 -2.12 -0.86
C VAL A 401 26.50 -1.66 -1.11
N LEU A 402 27.10 -1.00 -0.12
CA LEU A 402 28.52 -0.64 -0.10
C LEU A 402 29.31 -1.77 0.54
N VAL A 403 30.25 -2.33 -0.21
CA VAL A 403 31.17 -3.37 0.24
C VAL A 403 32.54 -2.76 0.49
N ILE A 404 32.98 -2.83 1.75
CA ILE A 404 34.25 -2.28 2.21
C ILE A 404 35.21 -3.44 2.50
N GLY A 405 36.27 -3.51 1.71
CA GLY A 405 37.31 -4.52 1.82
C GLY A 405 38.71 -3.92 1.71
N PRO A 406 39.77 -4.70 2.06
CA PRO A 406 41.14 -4.19 2.13
C PRO A 406 41.66 -3.61 0.81
N LYS A 407 41.43 -4.32 -0.30
CA LYS A 407 41.88 -3.91 -1.63
C LYS A 407 41.26 -2.59 -2.09
N GLY A 408 39.96 -2.39 -1.79
CA GLY A 408 39.27 -1.14 -2.09
C GLY A 408 39.81 0.00 -1.24
N LEU A 409 39.98 -0.25 0.06
CA LEU A 409 40.48 0.74 1.00
C LEU A 409 41.91 1.21 0.67
N GLU A 410 42.80 0.30 0.25
CA GLU A 410 44.16 0.63 -0.24
C GLU A 410 44.14 1.57 -1.46
N LYS A 411 43.12 1.45 -2.31
CA LYS A 411 42.91 2.30 -3.49
C LYS A 411 42.06 3.55 -3.21
N GLY A 412 41.53 3.71 -2.00
CA GLY A 412 40.60 4.79 -1.65
C GLY A 412 39.20 4.65 -2.27
N VAL A 413 38.75 3.44 -2.59
CA VAL A 413 37.44 3.16 -3.22
C VAL A 413 36.61 2.15 -2.41
N VAL A 414 35.31 2.15 -2.65
CA VAL A 414 34.35 1.14 -2.21
C VAL A 414 33.68 0.50 -3.42
N GLU A 415 33.24 -0.75 -3.26
CA GLU A 415 32.42 -1.42 -4.27
C GLU A 415 30.94 -1.13 -3.94
N VAL A 416 30.22 -0.51 -4.87
CA VAL A 416 28.77 -0.27 -4.76
C VAL A 416 28.05 -1.27 -5.64
N LYS A 417 27.14 -2.03 -5.02
CA LYS A 417 26.24 -2.96 -5.71
C LYS A 417 24.85 -2.36 -5.80
N THR A 418 24.25 -2.39 -6.98
CA THR A 418 22.86 -1.99 -7.21
C THR A 418 21.97 -3.24 -7.24
N ARG A 419 20.94 -3.27 -6.39
CA ARG A 419 20.10 -4.46 -6.21
C ARG A 419 19.18 -4.75 -7.40
N ALA A 420 18.72 -3.71 -8.10
CA ALA A 420 17.75 -3.82 -9.18
C ALA A 420 18.29 -4.51 -10.44
N ASP A 421 19.55 -4.25 -10.81
CA ASP A 421 20.19 -4.80 -12.02
C ASP A 421 21.39 -5.72 -11.72
N GLY A 422 21.81 -5.81 -10.46
CA GLY A 422 22.96 -6.59 -10.03
C GLY A 422 24.31 -6.00 -10.45
N SER A 423 24.35 -4.76 -10.96
CA SER A 423 25.59 -4.07 -11.32
C SER A 423 26.48 -3.81 -10.11
N SER A 424 27.78 -3.69 -10.36
CA SER A 424 28.80 -3.56 -9.32
C SER A 424 29.94 -2.68 -9.81
N GLU A 425 30.21 -1.59 -9.11
CA GLU A 425 31.18 -0.57 -9.53
C GLU A 425 32.12 -0.19 -8.38
N GLU A 426 33.43 -0.08 -8.65
CA GLU A 426 34.40 0.51 -7.71
C GLU A 426 34.38 2.03 -7.87
N MET A 427 34.10 2.77 -6.80
CA MET A 427 34.06 4.24 -6.82
C MET A 427 34.51 4.86 -5.49
N SER A 428 34.86 6.15 -5.50
CA SER A 428 35.18 6.86 -4.25
C SER A 428 33.94 7.00 -3.36
N MET A 429 34.15 7.23 -2.06
CA MET A 429 33.04 7.50 -1.13
C MET A 429 32.20 8.71 -1.54
N ASP A 430 32.82 9.76 -2.08
CA ASP A 430 32.10 10.95 -2.58
C ASP A 430 31.24 10.63 -3.80
N ALA A 431 31.75 9.79 -4.72
CA ALA A 431 30.98 9.33 -5.87
C ALA A 431 29.80 8.45 -5.44
N ALA A 432 30.00 7.54 -4.47
CA ALA A 432 28.93 6.75 -3.89
C ALA A 432 27.86 7.62 -3.23
N HIS A 433 28.26 8.63 -2.45
CA HIS A 433 27.34 9.60 -1.86
C HIS A 433 26.52 10.35 -2.93
N ASN A 434 27.16 10.80 -4.01
CA ASN A 434 26.48 11.49 -5.11
C ASN A 434 25.52 10.57 -5.87
N LEU A 435 25.91 9.30 -6.07
CA LEU A 435 25.03 8.28 -6.65
C LEU A 435 23.77 8.12 -5.79
N LEU A 436 23.91 7.94 -4.48
CA LEU A 436 22.78 7.79 -3.57
C LEU A 436 21.88 9.03 -3.59
N LYS A 437 22.47 10.23 -3.58
CA LYS A 437 21.72 11.49 -3.60
C LYS A 437 20.96 11.75 -4.89
N ALA A 438 21.55 11.46 -6.05
CA ALA A 438 20.89 11.60 -7.36
C ALA A 438 19.68 10.67 -7.52
N ASN A 439 19.60 9.68 -6.64
CA ASN A 439 18.65 8.59 -6.65
C ASN A 439 17.74 8.58 -5.41
N ALA A 440 17.83 9.61 -4.55
CA ALA A 440 17.13 9.75 -3.28
C ALA A 440 15.71 10.32 -3.45
#